data_AF-A0A7X8R457-F1
#
_entry.id   AF-A0A7X8R457-F1
#
_cell.length_a   1.000
_cell.length_b   1.000
_cell.length_c   1.000
_cell.angle_alpha   90.00
_cell.angle_beta   90.00
_cell.angle_gamma   90.00
#
_symmetry.space_group_name_H-M   'P 1'
#
loop_
_entity.id
_entity.type
_entity.pdbx_description
1 polymer ?
#
loop_
_entity_poly.entity_id
_entity_poly.type
_entity_poly.pdbx_seq_one_letter_code
_entity_poly.pdbx_strand_id
1 'polypeptide(L)'
;GGSVYDNNKKRIKQFPGDGGGQHQANFIDAVRSRRVEDLRADIEQGHITSAVCHLANIAHRIGRNADVEEIKAAVKDAGSEAQAAVESVIEHLLRNEVDLKKEPLTLGPWLAWDAEDERCVGPFARKANKYLSRKKYRKPFVIPKNV
;
A
#
# COMPACT_ATOMS: atom_id res chain seq x y z
N GLY A 1 -16.87 14.53 5.74
CA GLY A 1 -16.71 13.60 4.61
C GLY A 1 -16.22 14.40 3.43
N GLY A 2 -15.65 13.76 2.41
CA GLY A 2 -15.16 14.47 1.23
C GLY A 2 -16.28 15.06 0.37
N SER A 3 -15.91 15.99 -0.51
CA SER A 3 -16.78 16.53 -1.57
C SER A 3 -16.08 16.36 -2.93
N VAL A 4 -16.86 16.04 -3.96
CA VAL A 4 -16.42 16.07 -5.37
C VAL A 4 -16.97 17.32 -6.03
N TYR A 5 -16.14 18.01 -6.80
CA TYR A 5 -16.49 19.21 -7.56
C TYR A 5 -16.21 19.00 -9.04
N ASP A 6 -16.97 19.68 -9.91
CA ASP A 6 -16.67 19.78 -11.34
C ASP A 6 -15.59 20.84 -11.63
N ASN A 7 -15.22 20.99 -12.91
CA ASN A 7 -14.25 21.99 -13.36
C ASN A 7 -14.68 23.45 -13.11
N ASN A 8 -15.97 23.69 -12.87
CA ASN A 8 -16.54 25.00 -12.53
C ASN A 8 -16.68 25.20 -11.01
N LYS A 9 -16.08 24.32 -10.19
CA LYS A 9 -16.20 24.30 -8.72
C LYS A 9 -17.62 24.10 -8.21
N LYS A 10 -18.53 23.58 -9.03
CA LYS A 10 -19.87 23.17 -8.58
C LYS A 10 -19.76 21.80 -7.92
N ARG A 11 -20.28 21.67 -6.70
CA ARG A 11 -20.26 20.41 -5.95
C ARG A 11 -21.16 19.38 -6.65
N ILE A 12 -20.58 18.24 -7.03
CA ILE A 12 -21.27 17.12 -7.68
C ILE A 12 -21.81 16.15 -6.62
N LYS A 13 -21.01 15.84 -5.59
CA LYS A 13 -21.33 14.81 -4.59
C LYS A 13 -20.72 15.14 -3.25
N GLN A 14 -21.48 14.91 -2.18
CA GLN A 14 -21.01 14.97 -0.79
C GLN A 14 -21.03 13.55 -0.22
N PHE A 15 -19.93 13.13 0.40
CA PHE A 15 -19.86 11.87 1.12
C PHE A 15 -20.15 12.10 2.60
N PRO A 16 -20.87 11.17 3.27
CA PRO A 16 -21.14 11.25 4.70
C PRO A 16 -19.84 11.19 5.52
N GLY A 17 -19.94 11.55 6.80
CA GLY A 17 -18.83 11.56 7.76
C GLY A 17 -18.39 12.96 8.17
N ASP A 18 -17.54 13.06 9.18
CA ASP A 18 -17.05 14.31 9.78
C ASP A 18 -15.76 14.84 9.12
N GLY A 19 -15.17 14.08 8.19
CA GLY A 19 -13.90 14.47 7.56
C GLY A 19 -12.70 14.30 8.49
N GLY A 20 -12.83 13.46 9.52
CA GLY A 20 -11.80 13.20 10.51
C GLY A 20 -11.80 14.18 11.68
N GLY A 21 -12.80 15.07 11.77
CA GLY A 21 -12.90 16.09 12.82
C GLY A 21 -12.94 15.54 14.26
N GLN A 22 -13.25 14.25 14.44
CA GLN A 22 -13.30 13.60 15.76
C GLN A 22 -12.07 12.74 16.07
N HIS A 23 -11.07 12.64 15.19
CA HIS A 23 -9.90 11.78 15.41
C HIS A 23 -9.08 12.23 16.62
N GLN A 24 -8.79 13.53 16.74
CA GLN A 24 -7.99 14.07 17.85
C GLN A 24 -8.74 13.96 19.19
N ALA A 25 -10.05 14.24 19.21
CA ALA A 25 -10.87 14.12 20.41
C ALA A 25 -10.88 12.68 20.93
N ASN A 26 -11.12 11.70 20.04
CA ASN A 26 -11.10 10.29 20.40
C ASN A 26 -9.76 9.84 20.99
N PHE A 27 -8.65 10.24 20.39
CA PHE A 27 -7.32 9.94 20.91
C PHE A 27 -7.11 10.52 22.31
N ILE A 28 -7.44 11.80 22.52
CA ILE A 28 -7.30 12.46 23.83
C ILE A 28 -8.17 11.79 24.90
N ASP A 29 -9.41 11.44 24.54
CA ASP A 29 -10.33 10.78 25.46
C ASP A 29 -9.84 9.38 25.86
N ALA A 30 -9.33 8.60 24.92
CA ALA A 30 -8.72 7.29 25.21
C ALA A 30 -7.45 7.40 26.09
N VAL A 31 -6.61 8.41 25.85
CA VAL A 31 -5.43 8.68 26.70
C VAL A 31 -5.85 9.04 28.14
N ARG A 32 -6.90 9.85 28.29
CA ARG A 32 -7.44 10.25 29.60
C ARG A 32 -8.09 9.09 30.33
N SER A 33 -8.85 8.26 29.63
CA SER A 33 -9.54 7.11 30.22
C SER A 33 -8.59 5.94 30.50
N ARG A 34 -7.46 5.88 29.79
CA ARG A 34 -6.50 4.75 29.78
C ARG A 34 -7.12 3.42 29.36
N ARG A 35 -8.23 3.47 28.62
CA ARG A 35 -8.88 2.30 28.03
C ARG A 35 -8.58 2.24 26.55
N VAL A 36 -7.93 1.17 26.11
CA VAL A 36 -7.56 0.96 24.70
C VAL A 36 -8.81 0.76 23.85
N GLU A 37 -9.82 0.11 24.41
CA GLU A 37 -11.12 -0.15 23.79
C GLU A 37 -11.90 1.13 23.44
N ASP A 38 -11.52 2.30 24.00
CA ASP A 38 -12.10 3.58 23.63
C ASP A 38 -11.55 4.11 22.29
N LEU A 39 -10.43 3.58 21.78
CA LEU A 39 -9.87 3.97 20.49
C LEU A 39 -10.74 3.44 19.34
N ARG A 40 -11.13 4.33 18.43
CA ARG A 40 -11.82 3.93 17.19
C ARG A 40 -10.90 3.22 16.19
N ALA A 41 -9.61 3.45 16.29
CA ALA A 41 -8.59 2.85 15.43
C ALA A 41 -7.31 2.64 16.24
N ASP A 42 -7.07 1.40 16.66
CA ASP A 42 -5.84 1.01 17.33
C ASP A 42 -4.64 1.13 16.36
N ILE A 43 -3.45 1.37 16.91
CA ILE A 43 -2.21 1.45 16.14
C ILE A 43 -1.87 0.14 15.43
N GLU A 44 -2.29 -1.02 15.95
CA GLU A 44 -2.08 -2.31 15.29
C GLU A 44 -2.72 -2.34 13.90
N GLN A 45 -3.90 -1.73 13.73
CA GLN A 45 -4.54 -1.60 12.42
C GLN A 45 -3.73 -0.72 11.47
N GLY A 46 -3.12 0.34 11.99
CA GLY A 46 -2.18 1.18 11.26
C GLY A 46 -0.92 0.43 10.82
N HIS A 47 -0.37 -0.40 11.71
CA HIS A 47 0.77 -1.26 11.42
C HIS A 47 0.48 -2.20 10.24
N ILE A 48 -0.60 -2.98 10.34
CA ILE A 48 -0.99 -3.97 9.31
C ILE A 48 -1.22 -3.30 7.95
N THR A 49 -1.97 -2.19 7.92
CA THR A 49 -2.27 -1.48 6.67
C THR A 49 -1.01 -0.86 6.05
N SER A 50 -0.09 -0.33 6.86
CA SER A 50 1.18 0.21 6.38
C SER A 50 2.10 -0.87 5.79
N ALA A 51 2.05 -2.10 6.33
CA ALA A 51 2.84 -3.22 5.84
C ALA A 51 2.49 -3.59 4.39
N VAL A 52 1.22 -3.49 3.99
CA VAL A 52 0.78 -3.76 2.60
C VAL A 52 1.47 -2.82 1.60
N CYS A 53 1.56 -1.52 1.92
CA CYS A 53 2.28 -0.54 1.10
C CYS A 53 3.76 -0.89 0.97
N HIS A 54 4.39 -1.40 2.04
CA HIS A 54 5.77 -1.85 2.01
C HIS A 54 5.94 -3.11 1.16
N LEU A 55 5.04 -4.09 1.28
CA LEU A 55 5.07 -5.31 0.47
C LEU A 55 4.92 -5.01 -1.03
N ALA A 56 4.00 -4.12 -1.41
CA ALA A 56 3.86 -3.69 -2.80
C ALA A 56 5.16 -3.05 -3.34
N ASN A 57 5.78 -2.17 -2.55
CA ASN A 57 7.07 -1.56 -2.91
C ASN A 57 8.21 -2.59 -3.02
N ILE A 58 8.24 -3.59 -2.15
CA ILE A 58 9.24 -4.65 -2.18
C ILE A 58 9.03 -5.52 -3.44
N ALA A 59 7.79 -5.92 -3.73
CA ALA A 59 7.43 -6.67 -4.92
C ALA A 59 7.86 -5.93 -6.18
N HIS A 60 7.60 -4.62 -6.26
CA HIS A 60 8.06 -3.78 -7.37
C HIS A 60 9.59 -3.76 -7.48
N ARG A 61 10.32 -3.54 -6.37
CA ARG A 61 11.80 -3.49 -6.36
C ARG A 61 12.49 -4.78 -6.78
N ILE A 62 11.88 -5.94 -6.53
CA ILE A 62 12.42 -7.24 -6.92
C ILE A 62 11.77 -7.81 -8.19
N GLY A 63 10.84 -7.05 -8.77
CA GLY A 63 10.14 -7.38 -9.99
C GLY A 63 11.04 -7.25 -11.21
N ARG A 64 10.44 -7.50 -12.37
CA ARG A 64 11.08 -7.34 -13.67
C ARG A 64 10.15 -6.64 -14.63
N ASN A 65 10.72 -6.14 -15.72
CA ASN A 65 9.92 -5.64 -16.82
C ASN A 65 9.09 -6.80 -17.41
N ALA A 66 7.84 -6.49 -17.72
CA ALA A 66 6.89 -7.40 -18.33
C ALA A 66 6.00 -6.59 -19.29
N ASP A 67 5.53 -7.24 -20.35
CA ASP A 67 4.54 -6.65 -21.23
C ASP A 67 3.13 -6.72 -20.63
N VAL A 68 2.20 -6.03 -21.27
CA VAL A 68 0.81 -5.92 -20.81
C VAL A 68 0.12 -7.28 -20.75
N GLU A 69 0.39 -8.17 -21.70
CA GLU A 69 -0.29 -9.47 -21.78
C GLU A 69 0.20 -10.39 -20.66
N GLU A 70 1.50 -10.35 -20.37
CA GLU A 70 2.08 -11.07 -19.27
C GLU A 70 1.55 -10.60 -17.91
N ILE A 71 1.40 -9.28 -17.73
CA ILE A 71 0.84 -8.70 -16.50
C ILE A 71 -0.62 -9.10 -16.31
N LYS A 72 -1.43 -9.03 -17.37
CA LYS A 72 -2.84 -9.48 -17.33
C LYS A 72 -2.94 -10.97 -17.01
N ALA A 73 -2.08 -11.80 -17.61
CA ALA A 73 -2.04 -13.22 -17.31
C ALA A 73 -1.68 -13.49 -15.84
N ALA A 74 -0.76 -12.71 -15.27
CA ALA A 74 -0.34 -12.87 -13.87
C ALA A 74 -1.44 -12.58 -12.84
N VAL A 75 -2.43 -11.74 -13.17
CA VAL A 75 -3.56 -11.40 -12.28
C VAL A 75 -4.85 -12.13 -12.63
N LYS A 76 -4.84 -13.04 -13.60
CA LYS A 76 -6.05 -13.73 -14.08
C LYS A 76 -6.79 -14.47 -12.95
N ASP A 77 -6.05 -15.09 -12.03
CA ASP A 77 -6.64 -15.86 -10.93
C ASP A 77 -6.70 -15.05 -9.61
N ALA A 78 -6.39 -13.76 -9.64
CA ALA A 78 -6.32 -12.88 -8.47
C ALA A 78 -7.65 -12.19 -8.11
N GLY A 79 -8.74 -12.51 -8.82
CA GLY A 79 -10.07 -11.92 -8.62
C GLY A 79 -10.36 -10.68 -9.47
N SER A 80 -11.64 -10.32 -9.57
CA SER A 80 -12.14 -9.22 -10.41
C SER A 80 -11.51 -7.85 -10.08
N GLU A 81 -11.29 -7.59 -8.80
CA GLU A 81 -10.78 -6.32 -8.30
C GLU A 81 -9.32 -6.11 -8.69
N ALA A 82 -8.51 -7.17 -8.63
CA ALA A 82 -7.11 -7.12 -9.06
C ALA A 82 -7.00 -6.90 -10.58
N GLN A 83 -7.84 -7.59 -11.36
CA GLN A 83 -7.91 -7.41 -12.81
C GLN A 83 -8.32 -5.96 -13.17
N ALA A 84 -9.39 -5.45 -12.56
CA ALA A 84 -9.85 -4.08 -12.79
C ALA A 84 -8.81 -3.03 -12.40
N ALA A 85 -8.05 -3.26 -11.32
CA ALA A 85 -6.96 -2.35 -10.92
C ALA A 85 -5.84 -2.32 -11.97
N VAL A 86 -5.42 -3.48 -12.48
CA VAL A 86 -4.41 -3.57 -13.55
C VAL A 86 -4.90 -2.90 -14.83
N GLU A 87 -6.14 -3.16 -15.24
CA GLU A 87 -6.75 -2.54 -16.41
C GLU A 87 -6.81 -1.02 -16.30
N SER A 88 -7.22 -0.50 -15.13
CA SER A 88 -7.27 0.94 -14.86
C SER A 88 -5.89 1.60 -14.97
N VAL A 89 -4.84 0.96 -14.45
CA VAL A 89 -3.46 1.46 -14.59
C VAL A 89 -3.02 1.50 -16.05
N ILE A 90 -3.26 0.43 -16.80
CA ILE A 90 -2.90 0.36 -18.23
C ILE A 90 -3.66 1.43 -19.02
N GLU A 91 -4.97 1.54 -18.81
CA GLU A 91 -5.81 2.53 -19.48
C GLU A 91 -5.33 3.96 -19.16
N HIS A 92 -4.99 4.23 -17.89
CA HIS A 92 -4.48 5.52 -17.48
C HIS A 92 -3.17 5.87 -18.20
N LEU A 93 -2.22 4.93 -18.31
CA LEU A 93 -0.95 5.16 -18.98
C LEU A 93 -1.14 5.40 -20.48
N LEU A 94 -2.00 4.61 -21.14
CA LEU A 94 -2.31 4.78 -22.56
C LEU A 94 -3.01 6.11 -22.86
N ARG A 95 -3.94 6.54 -21.99
CA ARG A 95 -4.60 7.85 -22.10
C ARG A 95 -3.64 9.03 -21.94
N ASN A 96 -2.48 8.81 -21.31
CA ASN A 96 -1.41 9.79 -21.17
C ASN A 96 -0.24 9.51 -22.14
N GLU A 97 -0.51 8.82 -23.26
CA GLU A 97 0.42 8.64 -24.38
C GLU A 97 1.73 7.91 -24.03
N VAL A 98 1.74 7.11 -22.95
CA VAL A 98 2.91 6.31 -22.56
C VAL A 98 3.07 5.10 -23.50
N ASP A 99 4.23 5.00 -24.15
CA ASP A 99 4.58 3.87 -25.02
C ASP A 99 5.07 2.68 -24.19
N LEU A 100 4.15 1.79 -23.81
CA LEU A 100 4.43 0.62 -22.97
C LEU A 100 5.35 -0.44 -23.62
N LYS A 101 5.66 -0.32 -24.92
CA LYS A 101 6.67 -1.16 -25.58
C LYS A 101 8.07 -0.62 -25.35
N LYS A 102 8.23 0.71 -25.30
CA LYS A 102 9.50 1.39 -24.96
C LYS A 102 9.71 1.46 -23.45
N GLU A 103 8.65 1.69 -22.69
CA GLU A 103 8.64 1.82 -21.24
C GLU A 103 7.75 0.73 -20.62
N PRO A 104 8.24 -0.52 -20.55
CA PRO A 104 7.47 -1.62 -19.99
C PRO A 104 7.22 -1.44 -18.49
N LEU A 105 6.08 -1.96 -18.04
CA LEU A 105 5.71 -1.96 -16.63
C LEU A 105 6.52 -3.00 -15.86
N THR A 106 6.60 -2.82 -14.54
CA THR A 106 7.24 -3.77 -13.64
C THR A 106 6.23 -4.76 -13.07
N LEU A 107 6.42 -6.05 -13.36
CA LEU A 107 5.70 -7.16 -12.73
C LEU A 107 6.50 -7.64 -11.50
N GLY A 108 5.95 -7.37 -10.32
CA GLY A 108 6.45 -7.89 -9.05
C GLY A 108 5.93 -9.30 -8.77
N PRO A 109 6.69 -10.16 -8.06
CA PRO A 109 6.18 -11.47 -7.65
C PRO A 109 5.09 -11.33 -6.59
N TRP A 110 4.19 -12.31 -6.53
CA TRP A 110 3.30 -12.45 -5.39
C TRP A 110 4.10 -12.78 -4.12
N LEU A 111 3.97 -11.96 -3.08
CA LEU A 111 4.68 -12.13 -1.82
C LEU A 111 3.72 -12.72 -0.78
N ALA A 112 3.96 -13.97 -0.40
CA ALA A 112 3.31 -14.57 0.76
C ALA A 112 3.92 -13.99 2.04
N TRP A 113 3.08 -13.74 3.04
CA TRP A 113 3.45 -13.12 4.31
C TRP A 113 3.14 -14.04 5.47
N ASP A 114 4.12 -14.26 6.33
CA ASP A 114 3.94 -14.84 7.66
C ASP A 114 3.68 -13.70 8.65
N ALA A 115 2.49 -13.69 9.23
CA ALA A 115 2.04 -12.65 10.14
C ALA A 115 2.65 -12.80 11.55
N GLU A 116 3.04 -14.01 11.96
CA GLU A 116 3.64 -14.24 13.27
C GLU A 116 5.10 -13.81 13.29
N ASP A 117 5.86 -14.22 12.27
CA ASP A 117 7.29 -13.90 12.13
C ASP A 117 7.56 -12.55 11.42
N GLU A 118 6.51 -11.89 10.92
CA GLU A 118 6.54 -10.66 10.14
C GLU A 118 7.53 -10.71 8.97
N ARG A 119 7.46 -11.77 8.16
CA ARG A 119 8.41 -12.04 7.08
C ARG A 119 7.74 -12.55 5.82
N CYS A 120 8.35 -12.22 4.67
CA CYS A 120 7.97 -12.88 3.43
C CYS A 120 8.43 -14.34 3.44
N VAL A 121 7.57 -15.23 2.95
CA VAL A 121 7.84 -16.67 2.78
C VAL A 121 7.74 -17.08 1.31
N GLY A 122 8.18 -18.31 1.00
CA GLY A 122 8.15 -18.86 -0.35
C GLY A 122 9.34 -18.46 -1.24
N PRO A 123 9.25 -18.66 -2.56
CA PRO A 123 10.39 -18.61 -3.48
C PRO A 123 11.14 -17.27 -3.52
N PHE A 124 10.43 -16.16 -3.28
CA PHE A 124 10.98 -14.81 -3.35
C PHE A 124 11.42 -14.25 -1.99
N ALA A 125 11.16 -14.97 -0.89
CA ALA A 125 11.43 -14.55 0.49
C ALA A 125 12.85 -14.02 0.70
N ARG A 126 13.87 -14.75 0.24
CA ARG A 126 15.27 -14.36 0.42
C ARG A 126 15.60 -13.01 -0.22
N LYS A 127 14.97 -12.65 -1.34
CA LYS A 127 15.15 -11.35 -1.99
C LYS A 127 14.31 -10.28 -1.29
N ALA A 128 13.04 -10.57 -1.02
CA ALA A 128 12.10 -9.66 -0.39
C ALA A 128 12.53 -9.23 1.03
N ASN A 129 12.92 -10.19 1.87
CA ASN A 129 13.30 -9.95 3.27
C ASN A 129 14.55 -9.08 3.42
N LYS A 130 15.35 -8.88 2.37
CA LYS A 130 16.48 -7.93 2.38
C LYS A 130 16.03 -6.47 2.48
N TYR A 131 14.76 -6.19 2.16
CA TYR A 131 14.18 -4.84 2.15
C TYR A 131 13.33 -4.54 3.40
N LEU A 132 13.04 -5.53 4.24
CA LEU A 132 12.29 -5.33 5.49
C LEU A 132 13.07 -4.52 6.54
N SER A 133 14.40 -4.54 6.47
CA SER A 133 15.26 -3.75 7.34
C SER A 133 16.28 -2.95 6.56
N ARG A 134 16.60 -1.76 7.08
CA ARG A 134 17.73 -0.98 6.57
C ARG A 134 19.03 -1.63 7.03
N LYS A 135 19.79 -2.20 6.08
CA LYS A 135 21.11 -2.77 6.38
C LYS A 135 22.15 -1.72 6.76
N LYS A 136 22.02 -0.50 6.24
CA LYS A 136 22.94 0.62 6.48
C LYS A 136 22.14 1.83 6.91
N TYR A 137 22.29 2.21 8.17
CA TYR A 137 21.77 3.47 8.70
C TYR A 137 22.80 4.58 8.51
N ARG A 138 22.31 5.81 8.31
CA ARG A 138 23.17 7.00 8.26
C ARG A 138 23.53 7.39 9.69
N LYS A 139 24.82 7.38 10.04
CA LYS A 139 25.29 7.87 11.35
C LYS A 139 24.90 9.36 11.52
N PRO A 140 24.47 9.80 12.72
CA PRO A 140 24.31 9.03 13.96
C PRO A 140 22.94 8.32 14.12
N PHE A 141 22.03 8.40 13.15
CA PHE A 141 20.65 7.89 13.22
C PHE A 141 20.56 6.37 13.00
N VAL A 142 21.12 5.59 13.92
CA VAL A 142 21.12 4.11 13.88
C VAL A 142 20.02 3.58 14.80
N ILE A 143 19.21 2.64 14.32
CA ILE A 143 18.27 1.91 15.18
C ILE A 143 19.07 0.85 15.97
N PRO A 144 19.03 0.85 17.30
CA PRO A 144 19.66 -0.19 18.12
C PRO A 144 19.13 -1.57 17.75
N LYS A 145 20.00 -2.59 17.75
CA LYS A 145 19.57 -3.97 17.49
C LYS A 145 18.75 -4.55 18.64
N ASN A 146 18.90 -3.99 19.84
CA ASN A 146 18.18 -4.36 21.05
C ASN A 146 17.56 -3.07 21.62
N VAL A 147 16.26 -3.11 21.89
CA VAL A 147 15.50 -2.10 22.64
C VAL A 147 15.14 -2.66 24.00
#